data_AF-A0A354K7J3-F1
#
_entry.id   AF-A0A354K7J3-F1
#
_cell.length_a   1.000
_cell.length_b   1.000
_cell.length_c   1.000
_cell.angle_alpha   90.00
_cell.angle_beta   90.00
_cell.angle_gamma   90.00
#
_symmetry.space_group_name_H-M   'P 1'
#
loop_
_entity.id
_entity.type
_entity.pdbx_description
1 polymer ?
#
loop_
_entity_poly.entity_id
_entity_poly.type
_entity_poly.pdbx_seq_one_letter_code
_entity_poly.pdbx_strand_id
1 'polypeptide(L)'
;MLKLTYDQMFGYLADLLETVSWSKSTLTEVGDSLIRQIAFDSDPANYRLNAHIFDRKGDREQALEAMFYALTTLVNCHDAADALNFAPLLPNADSYNQECTESLLYLLACTGDRRYLPFIEQTAARFPALDAAEFTAELLGRAEPS
;
A
#
# COMPACT_ATOMS: atom_id res chain seq x y z
N MET A 1 16.41 -23.75 -12.88
CA MET A 1 15.79 -23.22 -11.66
C MET A 1 15.14 -21.91 -12.06
N LEU A 2 13.81 -21.78 -12.07
CA LEU A 2 13.18 -20.48 -12.31
C LEU A 2 13.56 -19.57 -11.12
N LYS A 3 14.16 -18.42 -11.41
CA LYS A 3 14.28 -17.34 -10.43
C LYS A 3 12.99 -16.53 -10.52
N LEU A 4 12.23 -16.49 -9.43
CA LEU A 4 11.10 -15.58 -9.26
C LEU A 4 11.62 -14.16 -9.24
N THR A 5 10.96 -13.27 -9.97
CA THR A 5 11.20 -11.83 -9.86
C THR A 5 10.52 -11.28 -8.60
N TYR A 6 10.92 -10.09 -8.17
CA TYR A 6 10.47 -9.53 -6.91
C TYR A 6 8.97 -9.19 -6.93
N ASP A 7 8.46 -8.65 -8.04
CA ASP A 7 7.03 -8.45 -8.31
C ASP A 7 6.23 -9.76 -8.25
N GLN A 8 6.75 -10.83 -8.87
CA GLN A 8 6.11 -12.15 -8.83
C GLN A 8 5.95 -12.68 -7.41
N MET A 9 6.95 -12.45 -6.53
CA MET A 9 6.85 -12.85 -5.12
C MET A 9 5.67 -12.19 -4.41
N PHE A 10 5.41 -10.90 -4.67
CA PHE A 10 4.27 -10.20 -4.08
C PHE A 10 2.94 -10.56 -4.73
N GLY A 11 2.94 -10.90 -6.02
CA GLY A 11 1.79 -11.55 -6.66
C GLY A 11 1.38 -12.84 -5.94
N TYR A 12 2.34 -13.73 -5.67
CA TYR A 12 2.07 -14.95 -4.87
C TYR A 12 1.64 -14.65 -3.44
N LEU A 13 2.18 -13.60 -2.82
CA LEU A 13 1.74 -13.18 -1.49
C LEU A 13 0.27 -12.74 -1.52
N ALA A 14 -0.15 -11.97 -2.53
CA ALA A 14 -1.53 -11.56 -2.71
C ALA A 14 -2.45 -12.79 -2.84
N ASP A 15 -2.13 -13.72 -3.75
CA ASP A 15 -2.88 -14.98 -3.94
C ASP A 15 -3.00 -15.78 -2.63
N LEU A 16 -1.91 -15.85 -1.85
CA LEU A 16 -1.90 -16.52 -0.56
C LEU A 16 -2.85 -15.81 0.42
N LEU A 17 -2.74 -14.48 0.52
CA LEU A 17 -3.57 -13.66 1.42
C LEU A 17 -5.06 -13.81 1.14
N GLU A 18 -5.50 -14.08 -0.08
CA GLU A 18 -6.92 -14.34 -0.37
C GLU A 18 -7.48 -15.58 0.34
N THR A 19 -6.62 -16.55 0.68
CA THR A 19 -7.06 -17.90 1.09
C THR A 19 -6.70 -18.27 2.52
N VAL A 20 -5.81 -17.51 3.18
CA VAL A 20 -5.37 -17.83 4.54
C VAL A 20 -6.45 -17.55 5.58
N SER A 21 -6.40 -18.30 6.69
CA SER A 21 -7.22 -18.05 7.88
C SER A 21 -6.31 -17.82 9.07
N TRP A 22 -5.57 -16.71 9.04
CA TRP A 22 -4.65 -16.31 10.11
C TRP A 22 -5.34 -15.48 11.19
N SER A 23 -4.72 -15.38 12.37
CA SER A 23 -5.22 -14.51 13.42
C SER A 23 -5.04 -13.04 13.05
N LYS A 24 -5.84 -12.14 13.64
CA LYS A 24 -5.69 -10.69 13.47
C LYS A 24 -4.27 -10.23 13.78
N SER A 25 -3.63 -10.77 14.83
CA SER A 25 -2.24 -10.44 15.18
C SER A 25 -1.24 -10.79 14.08
N THR A 26 -1.38 -11.96 13.45
CA THR A 26 -0.50 -12.40 12.36
C THR A 26 -0.73 -11.56 11.11
N LEU A 27 -1.99 -11.25 10.78
CA LEU A 27 -2.33 -10.37 9.67
C LEU A 27 -1.75 -8.95 9.88
N THR A 28 -1.85 -8.41 11.08
CA THR A 28 -1.22 -7.13 11.44
C THR A 28 0.30 -7.16 11.30
N GLU A 29 0.96 -8.22 11.79
CA GLU A 29 2.42 -8.35 11.68
C GLU A 29 2.89 -8.43 10.23
N VAL A 30 2.17 -9.20 9.39
CA VAL A 30 2.44 -9.30 7.95
C VAL A 30 2.20 -7.96 7.27
N GLY A 31 1.06 -7.31 7.53
CA GLY A 31 0.71 -6.01 6.97
C GLY A 31 1.71 -4.91 7.33
N ASP A 32 2.09 -4.80 8.60
CA ASP A 32 3.09 -3.83 9.05
C ASP A 32 4.49 -4.12 8.47
N SER A 33 4.82 -5.39 8.27
CA SER A 33 6.09 -5.76 7.63
C SER A 33 6.09 -5.39 6.15
N LEU A 34 4.97 -5.58 5.45
CA LEU A 34 4.79 -5.15 4.07
C LEU A 34 4.84 -3.63 3.95
N ILE A 35 4.16 -2.90 4.84
CA ILE A 35 4.22 -1.43 4.90
C ILE A 35 5.65 -0.92 5.09
N ARG A 36 6.43 -1.53 6.01
CA ARG A 36 7.84 -1.17 6.20
C ARG A 36 8.67 -1.43 4.95
N GLN A 37 8.43 -2.54 4.26
CA GLN A 37 9.14 -2.87 3.03
C GLN A 37 8.82 -1.87 1.90
N ILE A 38 7.54 -1.55 1.71
CA ILE A 38 7.11 -0.53 0.75
C ILE A 38 7.80 0.79 1.09
N ALA A 39 7.71 1.26 2.33
CA ALA A 39 8.35 2.52 2.75
C ALA A 39 9.85 2.54 2.46
N PHE A 40 10.55 1.43 2.73
CA PHE A 40 11.98 1.30 2.49
C PHE A 40 12.32 1.35 0.99
N ASP A 41 11.60 0.59 0.16
CA ASP A 41 11.79 0.55 -1.29
C ASP A 41 11.36 1.86 -1.97
N SER A 42 10.48 2.62 -1.34
CA SER A 42 9.96 3.90 -1.80
C SER A 42 10.94 5.06 -1.63
N ASP A 43 11.84 4.98 -0.66
CA ASP A 43 12.78 6.05 -0.33
C ASP A 43 13.92 6.17 -1.37
N PRO A 44 14.08 7.33 -2.04
CA PRO A 44 15.20 7.61 -2.93
C PRO A 44 16.60 7.37 -2.34
N ALA A 45 16.76 7.56 -1.03
CA ALA A 45 18.03 7.32 -0.34
C ALA A 45 18.43 5.83 -0.35
N ASN A 46 17.45 4.92 -0.41
CA ASN A 46 17.68 3.48 -0.40
C ASN A 46 17.89 2.87 -1.78
N TYR A 47 17.75 3.66 -2.86
CA TYR A 47 17.84 3.14 -4.24
C TYR A 47 19.15 2.39 -4.53
N ARG A 48 20.26 2.84 -3.95
CA ARG A 48 21.56 2.16 -4.12
C ARG A 48 21.62 0.81 -3.43
N LEU A 49 20.89 0.65 -2.32
CA LEU A 49 20.84 -0.61 -1.58
C LEU A 49 20.07 -1.67 -2.38
N ASN A 50 19.05 -1.25 -3.14
CA ASN A 50 18.15 -2.16 -3.86
C ASN A 50 18.42 -2.24 -5.37
N ALA A 51 19.47 -1.57 -5.85
CA ALA A 51 19.83 -1.55 -7.28
C ALA A 51 20.13 -2.95 -7.86
N HIS A 52 20.53 -3.91 -7.00
CA HIS A 52 20.78 -5.30 -7.39
C HIS A 52 19.50 -6.16 -7.44
N ILE A 53 18.37 -5.62 -6.95
CA ILE A 53 17.04 -6.24 -6.98
C ILE A 53 16.29 -5.78 -8.24
N PHE A 54 16.50 -4.51 -8.64
CA PHE A 54 15.85 -3.88 -9.79
C PHE A 54 16.84 -3.73 -10.95
N ASP A 55 17.02 -4.79 -11.72
CA ASP A 55 17.99 -4.87 -12.81
C ASP A 55 17.61 -3.99 -14.02
N ARG A 56 16.32 -3.64 -14.19
CA ARG A 56 15.82 -2.86 -15.33
C ARG A 56 15.03 -1.62 -14.89
N LYS A 57 14.98 -0.65 -15.81
CA LYS A 57 14.14 0.53 -15.67
C LYS A 57 12.66 0.11 -15.61
N GLY A 58 11.97 0.46 -14.53
CA GLY A 58 10.55 0.13 -14.30
C GLY A 58 10.32 -1.07 -13.38
N ASP A 59 11.32 -1.92 -13.13
CA ASP A 59 11.16 -3.11 -12.27
C ASP A 59 10.79 -2.71 -10.83
N ARG A 60 11.30 -1.57 -10.36
CA ARG A 60 10.97 -1.03 -9.05
C ARG A 60 9.52 -0.56 -8.95
N GLU A 61 9.02 0.11 -9.98
CA GLU A 61 7.63 0.59 -10.01
C GLU A 61 6.67 -0.60 -10.01
N GLN A 62 6.94 -1.61 -10.83
CA GLN A 62 6.18 -2.86 -10.86
C GLN A 62 6.23 -3.61 -9.52
N ALA A 63 7.38 -3.63 -8.86
CA ALA A 63 7.49 -4.25 -7.54
C ALA A 63 6.68 -3.50 -6.47
N LEU A 64 6.70 -2.16 -6.49
CA LEU A 64 5.90 -1.35 -5.57
C LEU A 64 4.40 -1.57 -5.83
N GLU A 65 3.96 -1.57 -7.09
CA GLU A 65 2.58 -1.89 -7.47
C GLU A 65 2.17 -3.27 -6.94
N ALA A 66 3.01 -4.29 -7.12
CA ALA A 66 2.74 -5.63 -6.61
C ALA A 66 2.66 -5.70 -5.07
N MET A 67 3.49 -4.94 -4.35
CA MET A 67 3.41 -4.84 -2.89
C MET A 67 2.14 -4.13 -2.43
N PHE A 68 1.78 -3.02 -3.08
CA PHE A 68 0.52 -2.32 -2.80
C PHE A 68 -0.67 -3.20 -3.08
N TYR A 69 -0.64 -3.98 -4.17
CA TYR A 69 -1.67 -4.97 -4.48
C TYR A 69 -1.80 -6.01 -3.36
N ALA A 70 -0.70 -6.61 -2.90
CA ALA A 70 -0.73 -7.55 -1.78
C ALA A 70 -1.29 -6.93 -0.49
N LEU A 71 -0.94 -5.67 -0.19
CA LEU A 71 -1.45 -4.95 0.98
C LEU A 71 -2.95 -4.65 0.87
N THR A 72 -3.41 -4.24 -0.32
CA THR A 72 -4.83 -4.04 -0.62
C THR A 72 -5.61 -5.34 -0.53
N THR A 73 -5.08 -6.46 -1.02
CA THR A 73 -5.68 -7.79 -0.85
C THR A 73 -5.79 -8.17 0.62
N LEU A 74 -4.75 -7.94 1.43
CA LEU A 74 -4.81 -8.17 2.87
C LEU A 74 -5.96 -7.38 3.51
N VAL A 75 -6.08 -6.09 3.20
CA VAL A 75 -7.14 -5.23 3.74
C VAL A 75 -8.53 -5.70 3.27
N ASN A 76 -8.69 -6.01 1.99
CA ASN A 76 -9.99 -6.36 1.41
C ASN A 76 -10.52 -7.72 1.87
N CYS A 77 -9.64 -8.71 2.01
CA CYS A 77 -10.04 -10.06 2.40
C CYS A 77 -10.21 -10.22 3.91
N HIS A 78 -9.54 -9.39 4.72
CA HIS A 78 -9.48 -9.58 6.18
C HIS A 78 -9.92 -8.39 7.02
N ASP A 79 -10.34 -7.29 6.39
CA ASP A 79 -10.79 -6.05 7.06
C ASP A 79 -9.80 -5.57 8.13
N ALA A 80 -8.52 -5.52 7.76
CA ALA A 80 -7.43 -5.30 8.70
C ALA A 80 -6.91 -3.85 8.74
N ALA A 81 -7.44 -2.95 7.91
CA ALA A 81 -6.91 -1.59 7.74
C ALA A 81 -6.82 -0.81 9.07
N ASP A 82 -7.80 -0.99 9.96
CA ASP A 82 -7.86 -0.34 11.28
C ASP A 82 -6.68 -0.70 12.19
N ALA A 83 -6.05 -1.85 11.96
CA ALA A 83 -4.97 -2.39 12.78
C ALA A 83 -3.57 -2.11 12.24
N LEU A 84 -3.46 -1.58 11.02
CA LEU A 84 -2.17 -1.37 10.35
C LEU A 84 -1.61 0.04 10.59
N ASN A 85 -0.29 0.13 10.66
CA ASN A 85 0.39 1.42 10.81
C ASN A 85 0.87 1.96 9.46
N PHE A 86 0.05 2.80 8.81
CA PHE A 86 0.38 3.41 7.51
C PHE A 86 1.33 4.61 7.57
N ALA A 87 1.68 5.12 8.76
CA ALA A 87 2.56 6.28 8.91
C ALA A 87 3.89 6.18 8.12
N PRO A 88 4.55 5.01 7.98
CA PRO A 88 5.77 4.88 7.19
C PRO A 88 5.60 5.16 5.69
N LEU A 89 4.40 5.02 5.12
CA LEU A 89 4.18 5.19 3.68
C LEU A 89 4.08 6.68 3.28
N LEU A 90 3.67 7.54 4.20
CA LEU A 90 3.28 8.92 3.90
C LEU A 90 4.45 9.81 3.45
N PRO A 91 5.66 9.75 4.06
CA PRO A 91 6.75 10.67 3.71
C PRO A 91 7.22 10.58 2.26
N ASN A 92 7.06 9.42 1.63
CA ASN A 92 7.51 9.16 0.27
C ASN A 92 6.37 9.20 -0.76
N ALA A 93 5.18 9.67 -0.38
CA ALA A 93 4.01 9.62 -1.27
C ALA A 93 4.20 10.36 -2.58
N ASP A 94 4.99 11.44 -2.59
CA ASP A 94 5.35 12.18 -3.81
C ASP A 94 6.14 11.36 -4.83
N SER A 95 6.76 10.24 -4.41
CA SER A 95 7.49 9.33 -5.28
C SER A 95 6.61 8.27 -5.94
N TYR A 96 5.35 8.12 -5.50
CA TYR A 96 4.43 7.13 -6.04
C TYR A 96 3.88 7.55 -7.40
N ASN A 97 3.78 6.57 -8.29
CA ASN A 97 3.02 6.71 -9.53
C ASN A 97 1.51 6.71 -9.23
N GLN A 98 0.68 6.85 -10.27
CA GLN A 98 -0.76 6.95 -10.10
C GLN A 98 -1.36 5.71 -9.41
N GLU A 99 -0.94 4.50 -9.78
CA GLU A 99 -1.50 3.23 -9.28
C GLU A 99 -1.13 2.98 -7.81
N CYS A 100 0.13 3.22 -7.44
CA CYS A 100 0.55 3.19 -6.03
C CYS A 100 -0.15 4.27 -5.20
N THR A 101 -0.37 5.45 -5.79
CA THR A 101 -1.08 6.55 -5.11
C THR A 101 -2.53 6.19 -4.87
N GLU A 102 -3.23 5.68 -5.89
CA GLU A 102 -4.60 5.19 -5.78
C GLU A 102 -4.75 4.13 -4.68
N SER A 103 -3.84 3.14 -4.66
CA SER A 103 -3.81 2.10 -3.64
C SER A 103 -3.60 2.67 -2.24
N LEU A 104 -2.65 3.59 -2.07
CA LEU A 104 -2.43 4.27 -0.78
C LEU A 104 -3.70 5.00 -0.32
N LEU A 105 -4.32 5.80 -1.19
CA LEU A 105 -5.52 6.57 -0.85
C LEU A 105 -6.67 5.66 -0.43
N TYR A 106 -6.88 4.57 -1.16
CA TYR A 106 -7.86 3.54 -0.82
C TYR A 106 -7.57 2.92 0.56
N LEU A 107 -6.34 2.47 0.80
CA LEU A 107 -5.92 1.89 2.08
C LEU A 107 -6.14 2.85 3.25
N LEU A 108 -5.79 4.13 3.08
CA LEU A 108 -6.02 5.15 4.10
C LEU A 108 -7.51 5.38 4.35
N ALA A 109 -8.34 5.37 3.30
CA ALA A 109 -9.77 5.49 3.43
C ALA A 109 -10.39 4.31 4.21
N CYS A 110 -9.92 3.08 3.95
CA CYS A 110 -10.37 1.88 4.65
C CYS A 110 -10.15 1.92 6.18
N THR A 111 -9.26 2.78 6.68
CA THR A 111 -9.02 2.91 8.13
C THR A 111 -10.15 3.61 8.88
N GLY A 112 -10.96 4.42 8.20
CA GLY A 112 -11.94 5.30 8.85
C GLY A 112 -11.32 6.43 9.69
N ASP A 113 -10.00 6.61 9.67
CA ASP A 113 -9.30 7.62 10.47
C ASP A 113 -9.31 8.99 9.79
N ARG A 114 -10.16 9.89 10.30
CA ARG A 114 -10.32 11.26 9.78
C ARG A 114 -9.04 12.08 9.75
N ARG A 115 -7.98 11.68 10.46
CA ARG A 115 -6.67 12.34 10.38
C ARG A 115 -6.04 12.25 8.99
N TYR A 116 -6.44 11.27 8.17
CA TYR A 116 -5.95 11.13 6.79
C TYR A 116 -6.68 11.99 5.77
N LEU A 117 -7.80 12.64 6.10
CA LEU A 117 -8.57 13.45 5.15
C LEU A 117 -7.73 14.52 4.42
N PRO A 118 -6.97 15.39 5.11
CA PRO A 118 -6.18 16.41 4.42
C PRO A 118 -5.12 15.80 3.51
N PHE A 119 -4.57 14.65 3.91
CA PHE A 119 -3.57 13.94 3.13
C PHE A 119 -4.18 13.34 1.86
N ILE A 120 -5.38 12.75 1.95
CA ILE A 120 -6.10 12.18 0.81
C ILE A 120 -6.40 13.27 -0.22
N GLU A 121 -7.00 14.38 0.22
CA GLU A 121 -7.37 15.50 -0.65
C GLU A 121 -6.14 16.08 -1.38
N GLN A 122 -5.04 16.32 -0.64
CA GLN A 122 -3.82 16.88 -1.20
C GLN A 122 -3.14 15.92 -2.19
N THR A 123 -3.08 14.63 -1.83
CA THR A 123 -2.33 13.65 -2.61
C THR A 123 -3.07 13.25 -3.89
N ALA A 124 -4.40 13.12 -3.83
CA ALA A 124 -5.23 12.84 -5.01
C ALA A 124 -5.10 13.95 -6.08
N ALA A 125 -5.00 15.21 -5.66
CA ALA A 125 -4.88 16.36 -6.57
C ALA A 125 -3.64 16.33 -7.49
N ARG A 126 -2.65 15.47 -7.20
CA ARG A 126 -1.49 15.24 -8.08
C ARG A 126 -1.85 14.55 -9.39
N PHE A 127 -2.94 13.80 -9.42
CA PHE A 127 -3.37 13.00 -10.57
C PHE A 127 -4.81 13.35 -10.96
N PRO A 128 -5.06 13.95 -12.13
CA PRO A 128 -6.41 14.34 -12.57
C PRO A 128 -7.41 13.19 -12.68
N ALA A 129 -6.93 11.95 -12.78
CA ALA A 129 -7.77 10.75 -12.87
C ALA A 129 -8.29 10.26 -11.50
N LEU A 130 -7.70 10.70 -10.38
CA LEU A 130 -8.09 10.26 -9.06
C LEU A 130 -9.18 11.17 -8.49
N ASP A 131 -10.32 10.59 -8.13
CA ASP A 131 -11.40 11.33 -7.47
C ASP A 131 -11.22 11.31 -5.95
N ALA A 132 -10.70 12.43 -5.42
CA ALA A 132 -10.56 12.64 -3.97
C ALA A 132 -11.89 12.46 -3.21
N ALA A 133 -13.03 12.74 -3.86
CA ALA A 133 -14.34 12.64 -3.23
C ALA A 133 -14.71 11.18 -2.94
N GLU A 134 -14.33 10.24 -3.80
CA GLU A 134 -14.59 8.80 -3.59
C GLU A 134 -13.86 8.29 -2.35
N PHE A 135 -12.55 8.55 -2.24
CA PHE A 135 -11.76 8.15 -1.07
C PHE A 135 -12.22 8.83 0.22
N THR A 136 -12.60 10.11 0.14
CA THR A 136 -13.13 10.88 1.27
C THR A 136 -14.46 10.32 1.74
N ALA A 137 -15.36 9.98 0.81
CA ALA A 137 -16.66 9.38 1.13
C ALA A 137 -16.50 8.01 1.78
N GLU A 138 -15.61 7.15 1.25
CA GLU A 138 -15.30 5.84 1.83
C GLU A 138 -14.76 5.99 3.27
N LEU A 139 -13.80 6.91 3.49
CA LEU A 139 -13.25 7.17 4.81
C LEU A 139 -14.34 7.60 5.79
N LEU A 140 -15.16 8.59 5.40
CA LEU A 140 -16.22 9.12 6.25
C LEU A 140 -17.32 8.08 6.52
N GLY A 141 -17.59 7.19 5.57
CA GLY A 141 -18.53 6.09 5.73
C GLY A 141 -18.09 5.05 6.75
N ARG A 142 -16.77 4.87 6.92
CA ARG A 142 -16.18 3.96 7.91
C ARG A 142 -15.88 4.60 9.26
N ALA A 143 -15.75 5.93 9.31
CA ALA A 143 -15.46 6.64 10.53
C ALA A 143 -16.60 6.44 11.56
N GLU A 144 -16.27 5.89 12.74
CA GLU A 144 -17.25 5.80 13.82
C GLU A 144 -17.82 7.19 14.16
N PRO A 145 -19.13 7.31 14.46
CA PRO A 145 -19.69 8.55 14.97
C PRO A 145 -19.08 8.83 16.34
N SER A 146 -18.15 9.78 16.36
CA SER A 146 -17.53 10.38 17.54
C SER A 146 -18.54 10.98 18.51
#